data_AF-A0A6L8NER4-F1
#
_entry.id   AF-A0A6L8NER4-F1
#
_cell.length_a   1.000
_cell.length_b   1.000
_cell.length_c   1.000
_cell.angle_alpha   90.00
_cell.angle_beta   90.00
_cell.angle_gamma   90.00
#
_symmetry.space_group_name_H-M   'P 1'
#
loop_
_entity.id
_entity.type
_entity.pdbx_description
1 polymer ?
#
loop_
_entity_poly.entity_id
_entity_poly.type
_entity_poly.pdbx_seq_one_letter_code
_entity_poly.pdbx_strand_id
1 'polypeptide(L)'
;MGGATPGLYGGTQSVGSCDVERQITLLRSDRAKARSFAEDARISGKALPSFLRGLTPVVLRADTRVTSHGYRAGGGAVPARQAVLQAGTAVLVDDRGAPRVRCASGAPLSDPVAVKGGVIQKGVAWNGYRTDRVVVVKRANRPLESLVIVDVAEDSWIDRRTGTDGEQDRRPEVLPPVTPDDIYAYPAATGQESRTEAESPDGPAGSGTRDSGTPDTGSQDVPDADAELPDAELDPLDGTEPDGGDLLLEEEPLPETDDFLDAYGGDDGYAESAGFPG
;
A
#
# COMPACT_ATOMS: atom_id res chain seq x y z
N MET A 1 -3.67 4.99 -13.13
CA MET A 1 -3.02 6.28 -12.80
C MET A 1 -1.60 6.29 -13.34
N GLY A 2 -0.99 7.47 -13.54
CA GLY A 2 0.42 7.56 -13.91
C GLY A 2 1.30 7.49 -12.66
N GLY A 3 2.50 6.90 -12.74
CA GLY A 3 3.42 6.77 -11.61
C GLY A 3 3.95 8.10 -11.07
N ALA A 4 3.82 9.17 -11.85
CA ALA A 4 4.15 10.55 -11.47
C ALA A 4 2.99 11.32 -10.84
N THR A 5 1.81 10.70 -10.68
CA THR A 5 0.63 11.37 -10.10
C THR A 5 0.96 11.74 -8.64
N PRO A 6 0.96 13.05 -8.27
CA PRO A 6 1.16 13.44 -6.89
C PRO A 6 0.14 12.79 -5.99
N GLY A 7 0.58 12.29 -4.83
CA GLY A 7 -0.25 11.67 -3.81
C GLY A 7 -0.80 10.29 -4.16
N LEU A 8 -0.37 9.70 -5.27
CA LEU A 8 -0.58 8.28 -5.59
C LEU A 8 -0.04 7.35 -4.48
N TYR A 9 1.00 7.82 -3.81
CA TYR A 9 1.69 7.09 -2.76
C TYR A 9 1.66 7.88 -1.46
N GLY A 10 1.81 7.16 -0.36
CA GLY A 10 2.06 7.72 0.96
C GLY A 10 3.39 7.26 1.53
N GLY A 11 3.74 7.80 2.69
CA GLY A 11 4.90 7.42 3.47
C GLY A 11 4.92 8.21 4.77
N THR A 12 5.99 8.05 5.55
CA THR A 12 6.25 8.88 6.74
C THR A 12 7.54 9.64 6.48
N GLN A 13 7.57 10.94 6.77
CA GLN A 13 8.74 11.77 6.49
C GLN A 13 10.01 11.20 7.14
N SER A 14 11.11 11.17 6.39
CA SER A 14 12.41 10.66 6.82
C SER A 14 12.45 9.18 7.19
N VAL A 15 11.38 8.43 6.91
CA VAL A 15 11.27 7.00 7.22
C VAL A 15 10.88 6.20 5.99
N GLY A 16 11.72 5.22 5.67
CA GLY A 16 11.47 4.27 4.61
C GLY A 16 10.37 3.29 5.02
N SER A 17 9.34 3.14 4.19
CA SER A 17 8.28 2.15 4.40
C SER A 17 8.79 0.69 4.29
N CYS A 18 10.05 0.52 3.86
CA CYS A 18 10.71 -0.76 3.64
C CYS A 18 12.19 -0.64 4.01
N ASP A 19 12.74 -1.68 4.65
CA ASP A 19 14.18 -1.78 4.90
C ASP A 19 14.86 -2.47 3.71
N VAL A 20 15.48 -1.66 2.84
CA VAL A 20 16.12 -2.12 1.59
C VAL A 20 17.31 -3.03 1.88
N GLU A 21 18.13 -2.73 2.88
CA GLU A 21 19.32 -3.54 3.20
C GLU A 21 18.95 -4.89 3.81
N ARG A 22 17.91 -4.93 4.66
CA ARG A 22 17.33 -6.18 5.13
C ARG A 22 16.76 -7.00 3.98
N GLN A 23 16.09 -6.35 3.02
CA GLN A 23 15.56 -7.02 1.83
C GLN A 23 16.66 -7.64 0.97
N ILE A 24 17.77 -6.92 0.76
CA ILE A 24 18.96 -7.43 0.07
C ILE A 24 19.54 -8.65 0.80
N THR A 25 19.67 -8.55 2.12
CA THR A 25 20.20 -9.64 2.96
C THR A 25 19.34 -10.90 2.86
N LEU A 26 18.02 -10.75 2.99
CA LEU A 26 17.06 -11.86 2.90
C LEU A 26 17.05 -12.52 1.53
N LEU A 27 17.14 -11.74 0.45
CA LEU A 27 17.17 -12.31 -0.90
C LEU A 27 18.48 -13.03 -1.19
N ARG A 28 19.60 -12.57 -0.62
CA ARG A 28 20.93 -13.13 -0.86
C ARG A 28 21.29 -14.31 0.05
N SER A 29 20.57 -14.53 1.14
CA SER A 29 20.79 -15.69 2.01
C SER A 29 20.48 -17.02 1.31
N ASP A 30 19.68 -16.98 0.24
CA ASP A 30 19.35 -18.13 -0.58
C ASP A 30 19.68 -17.83 -2.05
N ARG A 31 20.64 -18.58 -2.61
CA ARG A 31 21.10 -18.39 -4.00
C ARG A 31 20.02 -18.71 -5.04
N ALA A 32 19.16 -19.68 -4.78
CA ALA A 32 18.06 -20.02 -5.68
C ALA A 32 17.00 -18.91 -5.66
N LYS A 33 16.67 -18.38 -4.47
CA LYS A 33 15.79 -17.21 -4.32
C LYS A 33 16.34 -15.97 -5.03
N ALA A 34 17.63 -15.63 -4.82
CA ALA A 34 18.28 -14.50 -5.50
C ALA A 34 18.22 -14.62 -7.02
N ARG A 35 18.44 -15.84 -7.54
CA ARG A 35 18.35 -16.12 -8.98
C ARG A 35 16.94 -15.92 -9.51
N SER A 36 15.94 -16.47 -8.83
CA SER A 36 14.53 -16.31 -9.23
C SER A 36 14.07 -14.86 -9.16
N PHE A 37 14.42 -14.12 -8.11
CA PHE A 37 14.18 -12.67 -8.07
C PHE A 37 14.78 -11.98 -9.29
N ALA A 38 16.03 -12.29 -9.63
CA ALA A 38 16.71 -11.65 -10.75
C ALA A 38 16.04 -11.96 -12.09
N GLU A 39 15.62 -13.21 -12.30
CA GLU A 39 14.87 -13.64 -13.49
C GLU A 39 13.52 -12.90 -13.59
N ASP A 40 12.72 -12.88 -12.52
CA ASP A 40 11.39 -12.25 -12.49
C ASP A 40 11.47 -10.72 -12.60
N ALA A 41 12.45 -10.10 -11.95
CA ALA A 41 12.72 -8.67 -12.03
C ALA A 41 13.43 -8.25 -13.33
N ARG A 42 13.87 -9.22 -14.16
CA ARG A 42 14.62 -9.05 -15.41
C ARG A 42 15.92 -8.26 -15.24
N ILE A 43 16.67 -8.61 -14.20
CA ILE A 43 17.99 -8.04 -13.90
C ILE A 43 19.04 -9.15 -13.88
N SER A 44 20.32 -8.77 -13.94
CA SER A 44 21.38 -9.73 -13.62
C SER A 44 21.42 -9.99 -12.12
N GLY A 45 21.74 -11.22 -11.69
CA GLY A 45 21.86 -11.54 -10.26
C GLY A 45 22.89 -10.66 -9.52
N LYS A 46 23.95 -10.21 -10.21
CA LYS A 46 24.95 -9.27 -9.66
C LYS A 46 24.38 -7.87 -9.42
N ALA A 47 23.35 -7.48 -10.18
CA ALA A 47 22.71 -6.17 -10.07
C ALA A 47 21.65 -6.11 -8.96
N LEU A 48 21.32 -7.23 -8.29
CA LEU A 48 20.26 -7.28 -7.27
C LEU A 48 20.43 -6.23 -6.15
N PRO A 49 21.61 -6.03 -5.54
CA PRO A 49 21.78 -5.00 -4.51
C PRO A 49 21.58 -3.58 -5.05
N SER A 50 22.21 -3.26 -6.19
CA SER A 50 22.09 -1.94 -6.81
C SER A 50 20.68 -1.67 -7.32
N PHE A 51 19.98 -2.70 -7.79
CA PHE A 51 18.60 -2.59 -8.25
C PHE A 51 17.70 -2.19 -7.07
N LEU A 52 17.77 -2.91 -5.95
CA LEU A 52 16.94 -2.64 -4.78
C LEU A 52 17.23 -1.27 -4.17
N ARG A 53 18.50 -0.85 -4.08
CA ARG A 53 18.88 0.50 -3.63
C ARG A 53 18.45 1.62 -4.57
N GLY A 54 18.19 1.30 -5.83
CA GLY A 54 17.66 2.26 -6.80
C GLY A 54 16.14 2.44 -6.72
N LEU A 55 15.45 1.63 -5.92
CA LEU A 55 14.01 1.74 -5.72
C LEU A 55 13.68 2.65 -4.54
N THR A 56 12.47 3.20 -4.55
CA THR A 56 11.98 4.09 -3.50
C THR A 56 10.92 3.38 -2.64
N PRO A 57 11.07 3.33 -1.32
CA PRO A 57 10.05 2.79 -0.43
C PRO A 57 8.88 3.76 -0.25
N VAL A 58 7.68 3.25 -0.49
CA VAL A 58 6.41 3.97 -0.36
C VAL A 58 5.29 3.05 0.12
N VAL A 59 4.17 3.64 0.52
CA VAL A 59 2.91 2.95 0.85
C VAL A 59 1.88 3.21 -0.26
N LEU A 60 1.17 2.16 -0.66
CA LEU A 60 0.05 2.28 -1.58
C LEU A 60 -1.12 3.00 -0.90
N ARG A 61 -1.71 4.03 -1.53
CA ARG A 61 -2.92 4.69 -1.03
C ARG A 61 -4.23 4.17 -1.63
N ALA A 62 -4.14 3.28 -2.62
CA ALA A 62 -5.29 2.60 -3.19
C ALA A 62 -4.97 1.13 -3.51
N ASP A 63 -6.03 0.32 -3.55
CA ASP A 63 -5.96 -1.07 -3.96
C ASP A 63 -5.36 -1.15 -5.37
N THR A 64 -4.20 -1.79 -5.51
CA THR A 64 -3.39 -1.72 -6.73
C THR A 64 -3.25 -3.09 -7.36
N ARG A 65 -3.57 -3.20 -8.64
CA ARG A 65 -3.41 -4.44 -9.41
C ARG A 65 -1.98 -4.61 -9.88
N VAL A 66 -1.43 -5.81 -9.67
CA VAL A 66 -0.06 -6.18 -10.03
C VAL A 66 -0.01 -7.61 -10.56
N THR A 67 1.12 -7.96 -11.18
CA THR A 67 1.55 -9.35 -11.30
C THR A 67 2.57 -9.61 -10.20
N SER A 68 2.23 -10.48 -9.24
CA SER A 68 3.13 -10.87 -8.14
C SER A 68 3.82 -12.18 -8.48
N HIS A 69 5.13 -12.19 -8.25
CA HIS A 69 5.96 -13.39 -8.29
C HIS A 69 6.20 -13.90 -6.86
N GLY A 70 6.77 -15.09 -6.72
CA GLY A 70 7.00 -15.68 -5.41
C GLY A 70 8.04 -16.79 -5.46
N TYR A 71 8.29 -17.39 -4.30
CA TYR A 71 9.33 -18.39 -4.12
C TYR A 71 8.76 -19.67 -3.53
N ARG A 72 9.32 -20.82 -3.91
CA ARG A 72 9.08 -22.09 -3.21
C ARG A 72 9.89 -22.13 -1.91
N ALA A 73 9.47 -22.98 -0.98
CA ALA A 73 10.31 -23.40 0.14
C ALA A 73 11.61 -24.03 -0.41
N GLY A 74 12.76 -23.58 0.07
CA GLY A 74 14.07 -23.97 -0.48
C GLY A 74 14.52 -23.19 -1.73
N GLY A 75 13.75 -22.20 -2.18
CA GLY A 75 14.09 -21.32 -3.30
C GLY A 75 13.47 -21.74 -4.64
N GLY A 76 13.57 -20.86 -5.65
CA GLY A 76 13.02 -21.10 -6.99
C GLY A 76 11.67 -20.41 -7.25
N ALA A 77 11.43 -20.00 -8.50
CA ALA A 77 10.29 -19.18 -8.90
C ALA A 77 8.98 -19.98 -8.93
N VAL A 78 7.92 -19.45 -8.31
CA VAL A 78 6.54 -19.95 -8.50
C VAL A 78 5.90 -19.27 -9.71
N PRO A 79 4.84 -19.84 -10.31
CA PRO A 79 4.11 -19.16 -11.36
C PRO A 79 3.64 -17.77 -10.93
N ALA A 80 3.84 -16.79 -11.81
CA ALA A 80 3.37 -15.43 -11.61
C ALA A 80 1.83 -15.39 -11.48
N ARG A 81 1.31 -14.60 -10.55
CA ARG A 81 -0.13 -14.49 -10.29
C ARG A 81 -0.61 -13.05 -10.46
N GLN A 82 -1.76 -12.89 -11.10
CA GLN A 82 -2.49 -11.62 -11.10
C GLN A 82 -3.06 -11.39 -9.70
N ALA A 83 -2.69 -10.28 -9.06
CA ALA A 83 -3.05 -9.98 -7.68
C ALA A 83 -3.51 -8.52 -7.53
N VAL A 84 -4.22 -8.24 -6.44
CA VAL A 84 -4.48 -6.88 -5.97
C VAL A 84 -3.82 -6.72 -4.61
N LEU A 85 -2.97 -5.71 -4.48
CA LEU A 85 -2.38 -5.29 -3.21
C LEU A 85 -3.32 -4.28 -2.56
N GLN A 86 -3.67 -4.48 -1.31
CA GLN A 86 -4.52 -3.58 -0.54
C GLN A 86 -3.82 -2.21 -0.33
N ALA A 87 -4.59 -1.13 -0.29
CA ALA A 87 -4.14 0.14 0.26
C ALA A 87 -3.50 -0.05 1.65
N GLY A 88 -2.44 0.68 1.96
CA GLY A 88 -1.60 0.46 3.15
C GLY A 88 -0.45 -0.53 2.94
N THR A 89 -0.40 -1.24 1.81
CA THR A 89 0.74 -2.14 1.52
C THR A 89 2.00 -1.34 1.20
N ALA A 90 3.10 -1.63 1.91
CA ALA A 90 4.43 -1.09 1.61
C ALA A 90 5.06 -1.78 0.40
N VAL A 91 5.59 -0.98 -0.53
CA VAL A 91 6.23 -1.42 -1.78
C VAL A 91 7.48 -0.60 -2.08
N LEU A 92 8.40 -1.20 -2.83
CA LEU A 92 9.50 -0.48 -3.49
C LEU A 92 9.09 -0.15 -4.93
N VAL A 93 9.13 1.12 -5.31
CA VAL A 93 8.80 1.59 -6.67
C VAL A 93 10.05 2.00 -7.44
N ASP A 94 10.03 1.87 -8.77
CA ASP A 94 11.15 2.33 -9.61
C ASP A 94 11.16 3.85 -9.83
N ASP A 95 12.20 4.31 -10.54
CA ASP A 95 12.41 5.69 -10.99
C ASP A 95 11.29 6.24 -11.89
N ARG A 96 10.27 5.44 -12.22
CA ARG A 96 9.09 5.88 -12.99
C ARG A 96 7.80 5.67 -12.22
N GLY A 97 7.92 5.39 -10.92
CA GLY A 97 6.83 5.23 -9.98
C GLY A 97 6.03 3.94 -10.19
N ALA A 98 6.57 2.87 -10.78
CA ALA A 98 5.88 1.58 -10.82
C ALA A 98 6.31 0.67 -9.67
N PRO A 99 5.38 -0.04 -8.99
CA PRO A 99 5.72 -1.03 -7.96
C PRO A 99 6.57 -2.18 -8.53
N ARG A 100 7.71 -2.45 -7.88
CA ARG A 100 8.69 -3.49 -8.29
C ARG A 100 8.92 -4.56 -7.25
N VAL A 101 8.69 -4.28 -5.97
CA VAL A 101 8.83 -5.26 -4.89
C VAL A 101 7.77 -5.01 -3.82
N ARG A 102 7.13 -6.07 -3.33
CA ARG A 102 6.31 -6.01 -2.10
C ARG A 102 7.21 -6.19 -0.89
N CYS A 103 7.22 -5.23 0.02
CA CYS A 103 8.22 -5.18 1.09
C CYS A 103 8.04 -6.28 2.14
N ALA A 104 6.80 -6.66 2.46
CA ALA A 104 6.54 -7.71 3.44
C ALA A 104 7.10 -9.09 3.04
N SER A 105 7.21 -9.37 1.73
CA SER A 105 7.58 -10.70 1.23
C SER A 105 8.83 -10.72 0.36
N GLY A 106 9.38 -9.57 -0.01
CA GLY A 106 10.43 -9.48 -1.03
C GLY A 106 10.00 -10.00 -2.40
N ALA A 107 8.69 -10.06 -2.65
CA ALA A 107 8.16 -10.58 -3.90
C ALA A 107 8.42 -9.59 -5.03
N PRO A 108 9.04 -10.02 -6.15
CA PRO A 108 9.11 -9.21 -7.35
C PRO A 108 7.69 -8.90 -7.83
N LEU A 109 7.49 -7.66 -8.26
CA LEU A 109 6.24 -7.17 -8.84
C LEU A 109 6.50 -6.73 -10.28
N SER A 110 5.52 -6.98 -11.14
CA SER A 110 5.51 -6.53 -12.52
C SER A 110 4.13 -6.04 -12.91
N ASP A 111 4.05 -5.37 -14.07
CA ASP A 111 2.79 -4.80 -14.55
C ASP A 111 1.70 -5.88 -14.64
N PRO A 112 0.44 -5.55 -14.28
CA PRO A 112 -0.66 -6.48 -14.41
C PRO A 112 -0.92 -6.77 -15.89
N VAL A 113 -1.32 -8.02 -16.19
CA VAL A 113 -1.66 -8.44 -17.54
C VAL A 113 -3.09 -8.01 -17.84
N ALA A 114 -3.32 -7.34 -18.98
CA ALA A 114 -4.67 -7.00 -19.40
C ALA A 114 -5.50 -8.28 -19.62
N VAL A 115 -6.64 -8.39 -18.92
CA VAL A 115 -7.56 -9.52 -19.11
C VAL A 115 -8.66 -9.07 -20.05
N LYS A 116 -8.98 -9.92 -21.04
CA LYS A 116 -10.16 -9.75 -21.89
C LYS A 116 -11.29 -10.58 -21.29
N GLY A 117 -12.41 -9.95 -20.94
CA GLY A 117 -13.57 -10.63 -20.36
C GLY A 117 -13.66 -10.53 -18.83
N GLY A 118 -14.55 -11.33 -18.23
CA GLY A 118 -14.79 -11.33 -16.79
C GLY A 118 -13.59 -11.84 -16.00
N VAL A 119 -13.23 -11.13 -14.93
CA VAL A 119 -12.19 -11.55 -13.99
C VAL A 119 -12.87 -12.32 -12.85
N ILE A 120 -12.49 -13.59 -12.65
CA ILE A 120 -12.87 -14.34 -11.46
C ILE A 120 -11.87 -13.99 -10.37
N GLN A 121 -12.35 -13.27 -9.35
CA GLN A 121 -11.61 -13.06 -8.11
C GLN A 121 -11.78 -14.33 -7.26
N LYS A 122 -10.69 -14.97 -6.87
CA LYS A 122 -10.67 -15.96 -5.79
C LYS A 122 -10.34 -15.24 -4.49
N GLY A 123 -10.35 -15.97 -3.38
CA GLY A 123 -10.03 -15.52 -2.02
C GLY A 123 -10.97 -14.50 -1.41
N VAL A 124 -10.56 -14.01 -0.24
CA VAL A 124 -11.39 -13.18 0.63
C VAL A 124 -11.14 -11.71 0.32
N ALA A 125 -12.20 -11.00 -0.08
CA ALA A 125 -12.18 -9.55 -0.18
C ALA A 125 -12.13 -8.94 1.23
N TRP A 126 -11.25 -7.95 1.44
CA TRP A 126 -11.24 -7.17 2.68
C TRP A 126 -12.41 -6.19 2.74
N ASN A 127 -12.70 -5.71 3.95
CA ASN A 127 -13.70 -4.66 4.14
C ASN A 127 -13.36 -3.42 3.31
N GLY A 128 -14.33 -2.90 2.56
CA GLY A 128 -14.13 -1.76 1.67
C GLY A 128 -13.46 -2.09 0.33
N TYR A 129 -13.12 -3.35 0.03
CA TYR A 129 -12.64 -3.74 -1.29
C TYR A 129 -13.69 -3.46 -2.37
N ARG A 130 -13.26 -2.78 -3.44
CA ARG A 130 -14.12 -2.34 -4.53
C ARG A 130 -13.41 -2.55 -5.86
N THR A 131 -13.86 -3.52 -6.65
CA THR A 131 -13.21 -3.85 -7.94
C THR A 131 -13.20 -2.67 -8.91
N ASP A 132 -14.21 -1.80 -8.83
CA ASP A 132 -14.32 -0.54 -9.59
C ASP A 132 -13.32 0.54 -9.15
N ARG A 133 -12.66 0.38 -8.00
CA ARG A 133 -11.68 1.33 -7.45
C ARG A 133 -10.22 0.85 -7.55
N VAL A 134 -9.99 -0.37 -8.04
CA VAL A 134 -8.64 -0.91 -8.16
C VAL A 134 -7.84 -0.14 -9.21
N VAL A 135 -6.66 0.35 -8.83
CA VAL A 135 -5.79 1.12 -9.71
C VAL A 135 -4.75 0.25 -10.41
N VAL A 136 -4.45 0.59 -11.65
CA VAL A 136 -3.23 0.15 -12.35
C VAL A 136 -2.30 1.34 -12.44
N VAL A 137 -1.08 1.19 -11.94
CA VAL A 137 -0.04 2.22 -12.06
C VAL A 137 0.68 2.04 -13.39
N LYS A 138 0.66 3.07 -14.22
CA LYS A 138 1.41 3.14 -15.48
C LYS A 138 2.70 3.89 -15.23
N ARG A 139 3.83 3.32 -15.64
CA ARG A 139 5.14 3.99 -15.55
C ARG A 139 5.08 5.39 -16.18
N ALA A 140 5.75 6.34 -15.55
CA ALA A 140 6.00 7.66 -16.14
C ALA A 140 6.80 7.53 -17.45
N ASN A 141 6.60 8.47 -18.37
CA ASN A 141 7.30 8.49 -19.66
C ASN A 141 8.80 8.81 -19.53
N ARG A 142 9.19 9.52 -18.47
CA ARG A 142 10.57 9.86 -18.10
C ARG A 142 10.86 9.43 -16.66
N PRO A 143 12.14 9.16 -16.32
CA PRO A 143 12.55 9.03 -14.94
C PRO A 143 12.16 10.26 -14.12
N LEU A 144 11.76 10.02 -12.88
CA LEU A 144 11.39 11.00 -11.87
C LEU A 144 12.60 11.22 -10.97
N GLU A 145 12.90 12.47 -10.63
CA GLU A 145 13.92 12.78 -9.62
C GLU A 145 13.37 12.57 -8.20
N SER A 146 12.06 12.76 -8.04
CA SER A 146 11.33 12.56 -6.80
C SER A 146 9.87 12.16 -7.04
N LEU A 147 9.25 11.63 -5.99
CA LEU A 147 7.83 11.35 -5.88
C LEU A 147 7.23 12.34 -4.89
N VAL A 148 6.16 13.03 -5.29
CA VAL A 148 5.35 13.83 -4.37
C VAL A 148 4.34 12.90 -3.71
N ILE A 149 4.59 12.53 -2.45
CA ILE A 149 3.80 11.56 -1.68
C ILE A 149 3.12 12.25 -0.49
N VAL A 150 2.13 11.58 0.09
CA VAL A 150 1.42 12.06 1.28
C VAL A 150 2.14 11.58 2.53
N ASP A 151 2.37 12.45 3.50
CA ASP A 151 2.74 12.04 4.85
C ASP A 151 1.49 11.48 5.55
N VAL A 152 1.47 10.17 5.80
CA VAL A 152 0.32 9.51 6.44
C VAL A 152 0.27 9.72 7.96
N ALA A 153 1.34 10.25 8.57
CA ALA A 153 1.39 10.57 9.99
C ALA A 153 0.98 12.04 10.26
N GLU A 154 1.36 12.96 9.38
CA GLU A 154 1.14 14.40 9.57
C GLU A 154 0.12 15.04 8.62
N ASP A 155 -0.52 14.25 7.75
CA ASP A 155 -1.47 14.72 6.72
C ASP A 155 -0.91 15.87 5.88
N SER A 156 0.33 15.70 5.41
CA SER A 156 1.09 16.72 4.69
C SER A 156 1.70 16.17 3.40
N TRP A 157 2.51 16.98 2.70
CA TRP A 157 3.15 16.60 1.45
C TRP A 157 4.66 16.42 1.64
N ILE A 158 5.18 15.32 1.09
CA ILE A 158 6.61 14.99 1.04
C ILE A 158 7.06 14.94 -0.42
N ASP A 159 8.15 15.63 -0.72
CA ASP A 159 8.98 15.40 -1.91
C ASP A 159 10.06 14.37 -1.54
N ARG A 160 9.82 13.12 -1.93
CA ARG A 160 10.73 11.99 -1.67
C ARG A 160 11.59 11.74 -2.88
N ARG A 161 12.90 12.02 -2.76
CA ARG A 161 13.86 11.73 -3.82
C ARG A 161 13.83 10.24 -4.19
N THR A 162 13.90 9.94 -5.49
CA THR A 162 13.93 8.55 -5.93
C THR A 162 15.25 7.86 -5.56
N GLY A 163 15.20 6.56 -5.20
CA GLY A 163 16.37 5.77 -4.80
C GLY A 163 16.93 6.12 -3.41
N THR A 164 16.14 6.76 -2.55
CA THR A 164 16.47 7.02 -1.15
C THR A 164 15.48 6.30 -0.24
N ASP A 165 15.84 6.10 1.01
CA ASP A 165 14.97 5.51 2.03
C ASP A 165 14.17 6.58 2.79
N GLY A 166 14.09 7.79 2.22
CA GLY A 166 13.41 8.95 2.81
C GLY A 166 14.32 9.91 3.57
N GLU A 167 15.59 9.58 3.79
CA GLU A 167 16.54 10.43 4.52
C GLU A 167 16.83 11.79 3.84
N GLN A 168 16.36 11.96 2.60
CA GLN A 168 16.44 13.20 1.81
C GLN A 168 15.06 13.82 1.56
N ASP A 169 14.03 13.38 2.27
CA ASP A 169 12.68 13.93 2.16
C ASP A 169 12.67 15.44 2.42
N ARG A 170 11.91 16.15 1.62
CA ARG A 170 11.70 17.60 1.76
C ARG A 170 10.22 17.92 1.66
N ARG A 171 9.86 19.14 2.01
CA ARG A 171 8.56 19.69 1.62
C ARG A 171 8.64 20.08 0.13
N PRO A 172 7.66 19.73 -0.71
CA PRO A 172 7.62 20.20 -2.10
C PRO A 172 7.63 21.73 -2.15
N GLU A 173 8.45 22.30 -3.04
CA GLU A 173 8.50 23.75 -3.25
C GLU A 173 7.16 24.31 -3.74
N VAL A 174 6.48 23.53 -4.59
CA VAL A 174 5.15 23.83 -5.11
C VAL A 174 4.22 22.70 -4.68
N LEU A 175 3.18 23.05 -3.91
CA LEU A 175 2.17 22.09 -3.53
C LEU A 175 1.33 21.69 -4.75
N PRO A 176 0.98 20.40 -4.91
CA PRO A 176 0.06 19.97 -5.95
C PRO A 176 -1.27 20.73 -5.85
N PRO A 177 -1.93 21.05 -6.98
CA PRO A 177 -3.22 21.73 -6.99
C PRO A 177 -4.38 20.77 -6.63
N VAL A 178 -4.10 19.68 -5.93
CA VAL A 178 -5.05 18.65 -5.51
C VAL A 178 -4.88 18.44 -4.01
N THR A 179 -5.96 18.16 -3.30
CA THR A 179 -5.81 17.63 -1.94
C THR A 179 -5.42 16.14 -2.02
N PRO A 180 -4.69 15.61 -1.02
CA PRO A 180 -4.38 14.19 -0.93
C PRO A 180 -5.61 13.27 -1.11
N ASP A 181 -6.76 13.65 -0.58
CA ASP A 181 -7.96 12.79 -0.55
C ASP A 181 -8.74 12.81 -1.87
N ASP A 182 -8.65 13.91 -2.62
CA ASP A 182 -9.37 14.06 -3.89
C ASP A 182 -8.87 13.11 -4.99
N ILE A 183 -7.63 12.61 -4.89
CA ILE A 183 -7.01 11.74 -5.90
C ILE A 183 -7.80 10.43 -6.09
N TYR A 184 -8.46 9.96 -5.03
CA TYR A 184 -9.27 8.75 -5.04
C TYR A 184 -10.76 9.00 -4.81
N ALA A 185 -11.16 10.27 -4.71
CA ALA A 185 -12.56 10.66 -4.61
C ALA A 185 -13.29 10.28 -5.92
N TYR A 186 -14.43 9.60 -5.77
CA TYR A 186 -15.30 9.20 -6.88
C TYR A 186 -16.71 9.79 -6.73
N PRO A 187 -17.32 10.28 -7.83
CA PRO A 187 -16.67 10.56 -9.11
C PRO A 187 -15.61 11.66 -8.96
N ALA A 188 -14.54 11.59 -9.75
CA ALA A 188 -13.48 12.60 -9.73
C ALA A 188 -14.13 13.98 -9.79
N ALA A 189 -13.86 14.82 -8.78
CA ALA A 189 -14.31 16.20 -8.82
C ALA A 189 -13.71 16.82 -10.08
N THR A 190 -14.50 16.92 -11.14
CA THR A 190 -14.19 17.78 -12.27
C THR A 190 -14.11 19.16 -11.67
N GLY A 191 -12.88 19.63 -11.45
CA GLY A 191 -12.59 20.98 -11.02
C GLY A 191 -13.41 21.92 -11.89
N GLN A 192 -14.43 22.48 -11.26
CA GLN A 192 -15.20 23.58 -11.78
C GLN A 192 -14.16 24.66 -12.05
N GLU A 193 -13.95 25.02 -13.32
CA GLU A 193 -13.36 26.31 -13.64
C GLU A 193 -14.31 27.36 -13.05
N SER A 194 -14.11 27.72 -11.78
CA SER A 194 -14.62 28.96 -11.21
C SER A 194 -13.84 30.07 -11.90
N ARG A 195 -14.36 30.41 -13.08
CA ARG A 195 -13.98 31.60 -13.83
C ARG A 195 -14.40 32.79 -12.98
N THR A 196 -13.41 33.44 -12.39
CA THR A 196 -13.53 34.74 -11.73
C THR A 196 -14.17 35.75 -12.69
N GLU A 197 -15.27 36.34 -12.23
CA GLU A 197 -15.69 37.74 -12.35
C GLU A 197 -15.68 38.43 -13.72
N ALA A 198 -16.88 38.81 -14.19
CA ALA A 198 -17.07 40.00 -15.01
C ALA A 198 -18.50 40.57 -14.83
N GLU A 199 -18.53 41.73 -14.17
CA GLU A 199 -19.42 42.89 -14.33
C GLU A 199 -20.94 42.80 -14.06
N SER A 200 -21.31 43.56 -13.02
CA SER A 200 -22.61 44.22 -12.82
C SER A 200 -23.04 45.07 -14.03
N PRO A 201 -24.35 45.35 -14.15
CA PRO A 201 -24.73 46.77 -14.20
C PRO A 201 -25.92 47.15 -13.31
N ASP A 202 -25.93 48.46 -13.03
CA ASP A 202 -26.77 49.32 -12.21
C ASP A 202 -28.30 49.12 -12.14
N GLY A 203 -28.87 49.50 -10.98
CA GLY A 203 -30.19 50.17 -10.87
C GLY A 203 -30.99 49.85 -9.60
N PRO A 204 -31.87 50.76 -9.10
CA PRO A 204 -31.52 51.54 -7.91
C PRO A 204 -32.45 51.37 -6.68
N ALA A 205 -31.93 51.85 -5.54
CA ALA A 205 -32.57 52.53 -4.40
C ALA A 205 -33.96 52.09 -3.91
N GLY A 206 -33.98 51.59 -2.66
CA GLY A 206 -35.17 51.53 -1.81
C GLY A 206 -34.78 51.62 -0.33
N SER A 207 -34.95 52.81 0.24
CA SER A 207 -34.70 53.16 1.64
C SER A 207 -35.74 52.52 2.57
N GLY A 208 -35.33 52.07 3.77
CA GLY A 208 -36.24 51.55 4.80
C GLY A 208 -35.54 51.34 6.14
N THR A 209 -35.62 52.36 6.98
CA THR A 209 -35.06 52.48 8.34
C THR A 209 -35.74 51.62 9.41
N ARG A 210 -34.91 51.17 10.39
CA ARG A 210 -35.11 50.99 11.85
C ARG A 210 -36.35 50.21 12.34
N ASP A 211 -36.13 49.21 13.21
CA ASP A 211 -36.43 49.40 14.65
C ASP A 211 -35.74 48.33 15.53
N SER A 212 -35.52 48.71 16.78
CA SER A 212 -34.81 48.05 17.86
C SER A 212 -35.75 47.14 18.65
N GLY A 213 -35.23 46.08 19.29
CA GLY A 213 -36.00 45.27 20.22
C GLY A 213 -35.22 44.13 20.88
N THR A 214 -34.49 44.46 21.94
CA THR A 214 -34.12 43.58 23.07
C THR A 214 -34.48 44.41 24.31
N PRO A 215 -34.88 43.88 25.49
CA PRO A 215 -34.33 42.63 26.05
C PRO A 215 -35.22 41.78 26.99
N ASP A 216 -34.61 40.65 27.38
CA ASP A 216 -34.67 39.97 28.68
C ASP A 216 -35.82 38.98 28.97
N THR A 217 -35.47 37.75 29.38
CA THR A 217 -35.47 37.30 30.79
C THR A 217 -35.24 35.77 30.91
N GLY A 218 -34.33 35.37 31.82
CA GLY A 218 -34.38 34.13 32.64
C GLY A 218 -33.77 32.85 32.04
N SER A 219 -32.54 32.47 32.39
CA SER A 219 -32.10 31.67 33.56
C SER A 219 -32.23 30.14 33.43
N GLN A 220 -31.04 29.51 33.46
CA GLN A 220 -30.63 28.27 34.17
C GLN A 220 -31.36 26.95 33.85
N ASP A 221 -30.64 25.97 33.27
CA ASP A 221 -30.01 24.90 34.07
C ASP A 221 -29.21 23.91 33.20
N VAL A 222 -28.04 23.54 33.70
CA VAL A 222 -27.17 22.43 33.26
C VAL A 222 -27.64 21.14 33.93
N PRO A 223 -27.42 19.98 33.30
CA PRO A 223 -26.84 18.90 34.07
C PRO A 223 -25.56 18.36 33.43
N ASP A 224 -24.54 18.33 34.29
CA ASP A 224 -23.39 17.44 34.26
C ASP A 224 -23.86 15.98 34.28
N ALA A 225 -23.26 15.12 33.47
CA ALA A 225 -23.30 13.69 33.64
C ALA A 225 -22.07 13.06 32.98
N ASP A 226 -21.13 12.72 33.86
CA ASP A 226 -20.01 11.81 33.65
C ASP A 226 -20.38 10.57 32.81
N ALA A 227 -19.54 10.27 31.83
CA ALA A 227 -19.45 8.94 31.25
C ALA A 227 -18.00 8.47 31.36
N GLU A 228 -17.75 7.71 32.43
CA GLU A 228 -16.54 6.92 32.68
C GLU A 228 -16.18 6.04 31.47
N LEU A 229 -14.92 6.13 31.09
CA LEU A 229 -14.24 5.20 30.20
C LEU A 229 -14.00 3.88 30.96
N PRO A 230 -14.33 2.70 30.42
CA PRO A 230 -13.84 1.46 31.00
C PRO A 230 -12.37 1.24 30.61
N ASP A 231 -11.52 1.15 31.63
CA ASP A 231 -10.17 0.61 31.58
C ASP A 231 -10.16 -0.81 30.99
N ALA A 232 -9.37 -1.00 29.93
CA ALA A 232 -8.94 -2.33 29.50
C ALA A 232 -7.41 -2.37 29.58
N GLU A 233 -6.93 -2.85 30.72
CA GLU A 233 -5.55 -3.28 30.92
C GLU A 233 -5.18 -4.35 29.88
N LEU A 234 -4.19 -4.07 29.03
CA LEU A 234 -3.44 -5.10 28.30
C LEU A 234 -2.04 -5.15 28.88
N ASP A 235 -1.87 -6.00 29.89
CA ASP A 235 -0.57 -6.46 30.35
C ASP A 235 0.08 -7.39 29.28
N PRO A 236 1.42 -7.52 29.30
CA PRO A 236 2.24 -7.93 28.16
C PRO A 236 2.26 -9.44 27.96
N LEU A 237 2.24 -9.88 26.70
CA LEU A 237 2.65 -11.25 26.37
C LEU A 237 4.17 -11.32 26.32
N ASP A 238 4.72 -11.56 27.51
CA ASP A 238 6.02 -12.18 27.73
C ASP A 238 6.01 -13.62 27.18
N GLY A 239 7.16 -14.05 26.66
CA GLY A 239 7.30 -15.35 26.02
C GLY A 239 7.38 -16.47 27.04
N THR A 240 6.86 -17.65 26.70
CA THR A 240 7.50 -18.94 27.07
C THR A 240 6.96 -20.04 26.17
N GLU A 241 7.89 -20.75 25.53
CA GLU A 241 7.71 -22.12 25.03
C GLU A 241 7.15 -23.04 26.13
N PRO A 242 6.45 -24.12 25.77
CA PRO A 242 6.50 -25.33 26.57
C PRO A 242 7.35 -26.38 25.87
N ASP A 243 8.58 -26.51 26.36
CA ASP A 243 9.27 -27.81 26.42
C ASP A 243 8.60 -28.64 27.52
N GLY A 244 8.50 -29.95 27.31
CA GLY A 244 7.97 -30.86 28.30
C GLY A 244 7.52 -32.20 27.73
N GLY A 245 8.45 -33.16 27.70
CA GLY A 245 8.06 -34.57 27.86
C GLY A 245 8.99 -35.61 27.25
N ASP A 246 10.18 -35.78 27.82
CA ASP A 246 11.04 -36.96 27.65
C ASP A 246 10.29 -38.28 27.88
N LEU A 247 10.45 -39.22 26.95
CA LEU A 247 10.67 -40.64 27.26
C LEU A 247 11.75 -41.20 26.32
N LEU A 248 12.90 -41.54 26.91
CA LEU A 248 13.99 -42.29 26.29
C LEU A 248 13.68 -43.79 26.17
N LEU A 249 14.48 -44.45 25.31
CA LEU A 249 14.69 -45.88 25.04
C LEU A 249 13.88 -46.40 23.83
N GLU A 250 14.42 -46.89 22.70
CA GLU A 250 15.74 -47.45 22.34
C GLU A 250 16.03 -47.27 20.81
N GLU A 251 17.30 -47.45 20.42
CA GLU A 251 17.88 -47.27 19.09
C GLU A 251 17.55 -48.36 18.03
N GLU A 252 17.42 -47.90 16.76
CA GLU A 252 17.71 -48.53 15.44
C GLU A 252 16.80 -49.63 14.82
N PRO A 253 16.80 -49.83 13.47
CA PRO A 253 16.86 -48.89 12.33
C PRO A 253 15.77 -49.16 11.23
N LEU A 254 15.63 -48.25 10.25
CA LEU A 254 14.73 -48.36 9.07
C LEU A 254 15.10 -49.52 8.12
N PRO A 255 14.15 -50.05 7.31
CA PRO A 255 14.09 -49.63 5.90
C PRO A 255 12.70 -49.56 5.22
N GLU A 256 12.62 -48.62 4.26
CA GLU A 256 11.91 -48.56 2.97
C GLU A 256 10.53 -49.25 2.76
N THR A 257 9.50 -48.51 2.35
CA THR A 257 8.94 -48.46 0.96
C THR A 257 7.51 -47.89 0.91
N ASP A 258 7.30 -47.06 -0.13
CA ASP A 258 6.11 -46.87 -0.97
C ASP A 258 4.70 -46.53 -0.43
N ASP A 259 4.27 -45.37 -0.96
CA ASP A 259 2.98 -45.03 -1.57
C ASP A 259 1.70 -44.80 -0.75
N PHE A 260 1.04 -43.73 -1.21
CA PHE A 260 -0.41 -43.47 -1.25
C PHE A 260 -1.05 -42.57 -0.17
N LEU A 261 -1.36 -41.36 -0.64
CA LEU A 261 -2.53 -40.48 -0.38
C LEU A 261 -3.12 -40.43 1.03
N ASP A 262 -3.16 -39.23 1.62
CA ASP A 262 -4.44 -38.51 1.69
C ASP A 262 -4.31 -37.03 2.07
N ALA A 263 -5.32 -36.31 1.60
CA ALA A 263 -5.53 -34.87 1.62
C ALA A 263 -5.54 -34.25 3.02
N TYR A 264 -5.00 -33.03 3.15
CA TYR A 264 -5.59 -31.98 3.99
C TYR A 264 -5.32 -30.60 3.36
N GLY A 265 -6.42 -29.95 2.98
CA GLY A 265 -6.46 -28.51 2.73
C GLY A 265 -6.75 -27.74 4.01
N GLY A 266 -6.31 -26.49 4.04
CA GLY A 266 -6.59 -25.48 5.07
C GLY A 266 -5.63 -24.30 4.87
N ASP A 267 -6.03 -23.28 4.12
CA ASP A 267 -6.67 -22.03 4.61
C ASP A 267 -5.63 -20.94 4.94
N ASP A 268 -5.14 -20.28 3.89
CA ASP A 268 -4.43 -19.01 3.94
C ASP A 268 -5.11 -18.02 2.98
N GLY A 269 -5.57 -16.89 3.53
CA GLY A 269 -6.44 -15.92 2.85
C GLY A 269 -5.80 -15.22 1.64
N TYR A 270 -5.85 -15.86 0.46
CA TYR A 270 -5.35 -15.33 -0.80
C TYR A 270 -6.43 -15.18 -1.86
N ALA A 271 -6.56 -13.95 -2.37
CA ALA A 271 -7.38 -13.65 -3.54
C ALA A 271 -6.63 -13.87 -4.85
N GLU A 272 -6.83 -15.04 -5.46
CA GLU A 272 -6.13 -15.50 -6.66
C GLU A 272 -7.03 -15.36 -7.92
N SER A 273 -6.49 -15.26 -9.13
CA SER A 273 -7.33 -15.31 -10.35
C SER A 273 -6.65 -16.22 -11.37
N ALA A 274 -7.39 -17.21 -11.89
CA ALA A 274 -6.86 -18.19 -12.83
C ALA A 274 -7.65 -18.12 -14.15
N GLY A 275 -6.93 -18.03 -15.27
CA GLY A 275 -7.47 -18.19 -16.62
C GLY A 275 -6.85 -19.42 -17.30
N PHE A 276 -7.66 -20.16 -18.04
CA PHE A 276 -7.21 -21.25 -18.92
C PHE A 276 -6.99 -20.73 -20.35
N PRO A 277 -6.03 -21.29 -21.10
CA PRO A 277 -5.87 -21.01 -22.53
C PRO A 277 -6.93 -21.77 -23.36
N GLY A 278 -7.40 -21.13 -24.42
CA GLY A 278 -8.12 -21.76 -25.53
C GLY A 278 -7.25 -21.84 -26.76
#